data_AF-A0A0X8JM47-F1
#
_entry.id   AF-A0A0X8JM47-F1
#
_cell.length_a   1.000
_cell.length_b   1.000
_cell.length_c   1.000
_cell.angle_alpha   90.00
_cell.angle_beta   90.00
_cell.angle_gamma   90.00
#
_symmetry.space_group_name_H-M   'P 1'
#
loop_
_entity.id
_entity.type
_entity.pdbx_description
1 polymer ?
#
loop_
_entity_poly.entity_id
_entity_poly.type
_entity_poly.pdbx_seq_one_letter_code
_entity_poly.pdbx_strand_id
1 'polypeptide(L)'
;MQAIYAARRERLRRAMRARGLDALLVSQAANRFYLSGFELHDPQCNESAGRLIVTADGRDWLATDARYLDAAARLWDQERIFIYGGDAAKDLHSLLRRCGGRVGLEARGVSLAFARALDQAGAGPRFEAADGLVEHLRRIKEPCEIAALERSFALNHKLLQWVEGQLEPGRTEKELSWAIERFFRENGAGELAFANIVAVGRNAALPHAIPGEDAVTENCPVLIDVGCRVDAYCSDQTRTFWAGDAPAPEFRRTLALVREAQEAALKKMRPGLSLREVYALARAVFEKAGVAEAFTHGLGHGVGLETHEAPSLSPRAEGVLEPGMVVTVEPGLYYSAWGGVRWEYTVLVEEGGVRIL
;
A
#
# COMPACT_ATOMS: atom_id res chain seq x y z
N MET A 1 0.57 -22.25 -7.55
CA MET A 1 0.20 -20.82 -7.68
C MET A 1 -1.24 -20.63 -8.20
N GLN A 2 -1.67 -21.27 -9.30
CA GLN A 2 -3.07 -21.15 -9.76
C GLN A 2 -4.14 -21.52 -8.71
N ALA A 3 -3.87 -22.52 -7.86
CA ALA A 3 -4.79 -22.94 -6.80
C ALA A 3 -5.10 -21.84 -5.77
N ILE A 4 -4.14 -20.97 -5.42
CA ILE A 4 -4.38 -19.88 -4.45
C ILE A 4 -5.30 -18.82 -5.03
N TYR A 5 -5.12 -18.47 -6.31
CA TYR A 5 -5.97 -17.51 -7.01
C TYR A 5 -7.41 -18.02 -7.12
N ALA A 6 -7.61 -19.30 -7.44
CA ALA A 6 -8.94 -19.92 -7.45
C ALA A 6 -9.60 -19.86 -6.05
N ALA A 7 -8.87 -20.21 -4.98
CA ALA A 7 -9.39 -20.14 -3.62
C ALA A 7 -9.77 -18.70 -3.21
N ARG A 8 -8.99 -17.70 -3.61
CA ARG A 8 -9.31 -16.28 -3.40
C ARG A 8 -10.60 -15.88 -4.12
N ARG A 9 -10.78 -16.30 -5.38
CA ARG A 9 -12.03 -16.06 -6.13
C ARG A 9 -13.23 -16.76 -5.49
N GLU A 10 -13.07 -17.95 -4.92
CA GLU A 10 -14.14 -18.59 -4.15
C GLU A 10 -14.52 -17.82 -2.87
N ARG A 11 -13.55 -17.26 -2.14
CA ARG A 11 -13.82 -16.38 -0.98
C ARG A 11 -14.58 -15.13 -1.41
N LEU A 12 -14.13 -14.49 -2.49
CA LEU A 12 -14.80 -13.33 -3.06
C LEU A 12 -16.24 -13.65 -3.47
N ARG A 13 -16.46 -14.78 -4.13
CA ARG A 13 -17.78 -15.24 -4.58
C ARG A 13 -18.77 -15.40 -3.43
N ARG A 14 -18.33 -15.87 -2.26
CA ARG A 14 -19.18 -15.91 -1.06
C ARG A 14 -19.59 -14.51 -0.60
N ALA A 15 -18.67 -13.55 -0.60
CA ALA A 15 -18.97 -12.17 -0.25
C ALA A 15 -19.90 -11.49 -1.27
N MET A 16 -19.71 -11.78 -2.57
CA MET A 16 -20.61 -11.31 -3.64
C MET A 16 -22.05 -11.83 -3.45
N ARG A 17 -22.21 -13.14 -3.20
CA ARG A 17 -23.52 -13.76 -2.95
C ARG A 17 -24.23 -13.15 -1.74
N ALA A 18 -23.49 -12.83 -0.67
CA ALA A 18 -24.05 -12.14 0.51
C ALA A 18 -24.58 -10.73 0.20
N ARG A 19 -24.04 -10.05 -0.83
CA ARG A 19 -24.55 -8.77 -1.35
C ARG A 19 -25.55 -8.91 -2.51
N GLY A 20 -25.83 -10.14 -2.95
CA GLY A 20 -26.69 -10.45 -4.09
C GLY A 20 -26.14 -9.95 -5.43
N LEU A 21 -24.82 -9.92 -5.59
CA LEU A 21 -24.15 -9.59 -6.84
C LEU A 21 -23.99 -10.83 -7.71
N ASP A 22 -24.31 -10.71 -8.99
CA ASP A 22 -24.12 -11.77 -9.98
C ASP A 22 -22.69 -11.78 -10.54
N ALA A 23 -22.08 -10.61 -10.66
CA ALA A 23 -20.68 -10.46 -11.07
C ALA A 23 -20.01 -9.24 -10.42
N LEU A 24 -18.69 -9.24 -10.39
CA LEU A 24 -17.85 -8.11 -9.99
C LEU A 24 -16.86 -7.82 -11.12
N LEU A 25 -16.87 -6.58 -11.63
CA LEU A 25 -15.83 -6.09 -12.54
C LEU A 25 -14.68 -5.50 -11.72
N VAL A 26 -13.63 -6.30 -11.57
CA VAL A 26 -12.40 -5.94 -10.87
C VAL A 26 -11.52 -5.13 -11.82
N SER A 27 -11.37 -3.84 -11.52
CA SER A 27 -10.65 -2.86 -12.33
C SER A 27 -9.35 -2.37 -11.68
N GLN A 28 -9.22 -2.46 -10.35
CA GLN A 28 -7.98 -2.07 -9.68
C GLN A 28 -6.90 -3.13 -9.92
N ALA A 29 -5.71 -2.70 -10.36
CA ALA A 29 -4.61 -3.58 -10.76
C ALA A 29 -4.17 -4.54 -9.63
N ALA A 30 -4.04 -4.05 -8.40
CA ALA A 30 -3.71 -4.90 -7.25
C ALA A 30 -4.78 -5.95 -6.93
N ASN A 31 -6.07 -5.65 -7.13
CA ASN A 31 -7.16 -6.61 -6.93
C ASN A 31 -7.19 -7.65 -8.06
N ARG A 32 -6.99 -7.21 -9.31
CA ARG A 32 -6.82 -8.09 -10.47
C ARG A 32 -5.68 -9.07 -10.23
N PHE A 33 -4.50 -8.57 -9.87
CA PHE A 33 -3.33 -9.41 -9.58
C PHE A 33 -3.58 -10.36 -8.39
N TYR A 34 -4.13 -9.86 -7.28
CA TYR A 34 -4.44 -10.68 -6.11
C TYR A 34 -5.32 -11.90 -6.46
N LEU A 35 -6.33 -11.70 -7.32
CA LEU A 35 -7.31 -12.72 -7.67
C LEU A 35 -6.92 -13.60 -8.85
N SER A 36 -5.94 -13.21 -9.66
CA SER A 36 -5.64 -13.87 -10.94
C SER A 36 -4.16 -14.13 -11.23
N GLY A 37 -3.25 -13.46 -10.52
CA GLY A 37 -1.83 -13.39 -10.83
C GLY A 37 -1.47 -12.58 -12.07
N PHE A 38 -2.47 -12.01 -12.76
CA PHE A 38 -2.25 -11.29 -14.01
C PHE A 38 -2.03 -9.81 -13.74
N GLU A 39 -0.84 -9.34 -14.16
CA GLU A 39 -0.39 -7.94 -14.25
C GLU A 39 -0.74 -7.06 -13.04
N LEU A 40 0.26 -6.74 -12.22
CA LEU A 40 0.08 -5.91 -11.02
C LEU A 40 -0.03 -4.40 -11.32
N HIS A 41 0.37 -3.97 -12.51
CA HIS A 41 0.49 -2.55 -12.83
C HIS A 41 -0.39 -2.17 -14.01
N ASP A 42 -0.92 -0.95 -13.93
CA ASP A 42 -1.46 -0.21 -15.07
C ASP A 42 -0.58 1.04 -15.24
N PRO A 43 0.03 1.27 -16.42
CA PRO A 43 1.09 2.25 -16.56
C PRO A 43 0.61 3.71 -16.48
N GLN A 44 -0.64 3.97 -16.86
CA GLN A 44 -1.26 5.30 -16.88
C GLN A 44 -2.76 5.19 -16.60
N CYS A 45 -3.43 6.29 -16.23
CA CYS A 45 -4.87 6.27 -15.94
C CYS A 45 -5.77 5.96 -17.16
N ASN A 46 -5.25 6.14 -18.36
CA ASN A 46 -5.89 5.84 -19.65
C ASN A 46 -5.43 4.49 -20.24
N GLU A 47 -4.52 3.78 -19.59
CA GLU A 47 -4.03 2.47 -20.00
C GLU A 47 -4.35 1.44 -18.93
N SER A 48 -4.69 0.22 -19.34
CA SER A 48 -4.91 -0.87 -18.40
C SER A 48 -4.41 -2.16 -19.01
N ALA A 49 -3.76 -2.98 -18.20
CA ALA A 49 -3.40 -4.33 -18.61
C ALA A 49 -4.63 -5.23 -18.76
N GLY A 50 -5.77 -4.85 -18.19
CA GLY A 50 -7.02 -5.59 -18.30
C GLY A 50 -7.85 -5.53 -17.03
N ARG A 51 -8.95 -6.28 -17.03
CA ARG A 51 -9.91 -6.38 -15.93
C ARG A 51 -10.24 -7.84 -15.68
N LEU A 52 -10.60 -8.17 -14.44
CA LEU A 52 -11.08 -9.49 -14.09
C LEU A 52 -12.59 -9.42 -13.84
N ILE A 53 -13.35 -10.34 -14.42
CA ILE A 53 -14.77 -10.50 -14.13
C ILE A 53 -14.91 -11.78 -13.31
N VAL A 54 -15.24 -11.63 -12.03
CA VAL A 54 -15.60 -12.76 -11.17
C VAL A 54 -17.10 -12.91 -11.17
N THR A 55 -17.62 -14.10 -11.44
CA THR A 55 -19.07 -14.36 -11.51
C THR A 55 -19.53 -15.22 -10.35
N ALA A 56 -20.79 -15.07 -9.93
CA ALA A 56 -21.39 -15.84 -8.84
C ALA A 56 -21.54 -17.33 -9.16
N ASP A 57 -21.51 -17.71 -10.43
CA ASP A 57 -21.64 -19.08 -10.94
C ASP A 57 -20.30 -19.79 -11.23
N GLY A 58 -19.16 -19.10 -11.06
CA GLY A 58 -17.83 -19.68 -11.24
C GLY A 58 -17.24 -19.53 -12.65
N ARG A 59 -17.98 -18.99 -13.61
CA ARG A 59 -17.51 -18.71 -14.98
C ARG A 59 -16.78 -17.35 -15.04
N ASP A 60 -15.63 -17.28 -14.38
CA ASP A 60 -14.79 -16.08 -14.33
C ASP A 60 -14.12 -15.81 -15.70
N TRP A 61 -13.83 -14.54 -15.99
CA TRP A 61 -13.17 -14.11 -17.24
C TRP A 61 -12.02 -13.15 -16.96
N LEU A 62 -10.88 -13.39 -17.61
CA LEU A 62 -9.82 -12.39 -17.71
C LEU A 62 -10.03 -11.60 -19.00
N ALA A 63 -10.39 -10.33 -18.87
CA ALA A 63 -10.64 -9.47 -20.02
C ALA A 63 -9.47 -8.49 -20.24
N THR A 64 -8.89 -8.50 -21.43
CA THR A 64 -7.71 -7.70 -21.77
C THR A 64 -7.73 -7.26 -23.24
N ASP A 65 -6.80 -6.41 -23.68
CA ASP A 65 -6.56 -6.18 -25.10
C ASP A 65 -5.51 -7.15 -25.69
N ALA A 66 -5.39 -7.12 -27.02
CA ALA A 66 -4.54 -8.02 -27.77
C ALA A 66 -3.04 -7.95 -27.41
N ARG A 67 -2.55 -6.85 -26.82
CA ARG A 67 -1.14 -6.69 -26.43
C ARG A 67 -0.75 -7.67 -25.32
N TYR A 68 -1.72 -8.09 -24.49
CA TYR A 68 -1.48 -8.95 -23.33
C TYR A 68 -1.98 -10.39 -23.52
N LEU A 69 -2.41 -10.79 -24.73
CA LEU A 69 -2.95 -12.14 -24.97
C LEU A 69 -1.97 -13.24 -24.53
N ASP A 70 -0.69 -13.12 -24.92
CA ASP A 70 0.32 -14.11 -24.57
C ASP A 70 0.62 -14.16 -23.07
N ALA A 71 0.57 -13.00 -22.39
CA ALA A 71 0.74 -12.93 -20.93
C ALA A 71 -0.45 -13.59 -20.22
N ALA A 72 -1.68 -13.32 -20.68
CA ALA A 72 -2.90 -13.89 -20.15
C ALA A 72 -2.93 -15.42 -20.34
N ALA A 73 -2.54 -15.92 -21.52
CA ALA A 73 -2.54 -17.34 -21.87
C ALA A 73 -1.55 -18.19 -21.05
N ARG A 74 -0.56 -17.57 -20.38
CA ARG A 74 0.34 -18.28 -19.45
C ARG A 74 -0.34 -18.61 -18.11
N LEU A 75 -1.42 -17.90 -17.78
CA LEU A 75 -2.05 -17.96 -16.46
C LEU A 75 -3.48 -18.50 -16.50
N TRP A 76 -4.18 -18.28 -17.61
CA TRP A 76 -5.60 -18.59 -17.80
C TRP A 76 -5.84 -19.46 -19.03
N ASP A 77 -6.86 -20.31 -18.95
CA ASP A 77 -7.35 -21.06 -20.11
C ASP A 77 -7.82 -20.08 -21.19
N GLN A 78 -7.44 -20.33 -22.45
CA GLN A 78 -7.75 -19.42 -23.57
C GLN A 78 -9.26 -19.17 -23.73
N GLU A 79 -10.09 -20.17 -23.42
CA GLU A 79 -11.56 -20.06 -23.45
C GLU A 79 -12.12 -19.10 -22.39
N ARG A 80 -11.32 -18.71 -21.39
CA ARG A 80 -11.66 -17.77 -20.31
C ARG A 80 -10.99 -16.41 -20.48
N ILE A 81 -10.28 -16.19 -21.58
CA ILE A 81 -9.68 -14.92 -21.94
C ILE A 81 -10.61 -14.20 -22.92
N PHE A 82 -11.00 -12.97 -22.58
CA PHE A 82 -11.80 -12.13 -23.46
C PHE A 82 -10.95 -10.97 -23.97
N ILE A 83 -10.74 -10.92 -25.29
CA ILE A 83 -10.00 -9.83 -25.93
C ILE A 83 -10.97 -8.73 -26.38
N TYR A 84 -10.92 -7.57 -25.73
CA TYR A 84 -11.68 -6.39 -26.15
C TYR A 84 -10.91 -5.55 -27.19
N GLY A 85 -11.66 -4.86 -28.04
CA GLY A 85 -11.13 -3.95 -29.06
C GLY A 85 -10.99 -2.51 -28.57
N GLY A 86 -11.00 -1.57 -29.51
CA GLY A 86 -10.81 -0.13 -29.21
C GLY A 86 -11.90 0.50 -28.34
N ASP A 87 -13.10 -0.10 -28.29
CA ASP A 87 -14.18 0.30 -27.39
C ASP A 87 -14.37 -0.74 -26.28
N ALA A 88 -13.42 -0.72 -25.33
CA ALA A 88 -13.40 -1.67 -24.23
C ALA A 88 -14.70 -1.64 -23.40
N ALA A 89 -15.33 -0.48 -23.23
CA ALA A 89 -16.55 -0.36 -22.46
C ALA A 89 -17.71 -1.11 -23.14
N LYS A 90 -17.90 -0.93 -24.45
CA LYS A 90 -18.96 -1.62 -25.20
C LYS A 90 -18.74 -3.14 -25.25
N ASP A 91 -17.51 -3.58 -25.44
CA ASP A 91 -17.18 -5.01 -25.52
C ASP A 91 -17.35 -5.68 -24.15
N LEU A 92 -16.90 -5.02 -23.07
CA LEU A 92 -17.09 -5.51 -21.70
C LEU A 92 -18.56 -5.50 -21.29
N HIS A 93 -19.35 -4.51 -21.70
CA HIS A 93 -20.80 -4.50 -21.49
C HIS A 93 -21.45 -5.74 -22.12
N SER A 94 -21.05 -6.07 -23.36
CA SER A 94 -21.56 -7.23 -24.09
C SER A 94 -21.24 -8.55 -23.40
N LEU A 95 -20.07 -8.65 -22.78
CA LEU A 95 -19.70 -9.80 -21.95
C LEU A 95 -20.50 -9.83 -20.64
N LEU A 96 -20.57 -8.72 -19.91
CA LEU A 96 -21.24 -8.61 -18.61
C LEU A 96 -22.74 -8.91 -18.68
N ARG A 97 -23.40 -8.61 -19.81
CA ARG A 97 -24.79 -9.03 -20.08
C ARG A 97 -25.00 -10.55 -19.99
N ARG A 98 -23.96 -11.35 -20.20
CA ARG A 98 -23.99 -12.82 -20.12
C ARG A 98 -23.66 -13.33 -18.71
N CYS A 99 -23.18 -12.45 -17.83
CA CYS A 99 -22.73 -12.76 -16.48
C CYS A 99 -23.81 -12.52 -15.40
N GLY A 100 -24.84 -11.73 -15.68
CA GLY A 100 -25.96 -11.52 -14.75
C GLY A 100 -26.63 -10.15 -14.87
N GLY A 101 -27.57 -9.88 -13.95
CA GLY A 101 -28.36 -8.64 -13.92
C GLY A 101 -27.84 -7.59 -12.94
N ARG A 102 -27.12 -7.98 -11.89
CA ARG A 102 -26.51 -7.06 -10.90
C ARG A 102 -25.00 -7.20 -10.90
N VAL A 103 -24.31 -6.16 -11.36
CA VAL A 103 -22.85 -6.17 -11.51
C VAL A 103 -22.24 -5.11 -10.59
N GLY A 104 -21.35 -5.56 -9.70
CA GLY A 104 -20.55 -4.67 -8.87
C GLY A 104 -19.41 -4.05 -9.67
N LEU A 105 -19.14 -2.77 -9.43
CA LEU A 105 -17.95 -2.06 -9.91
C LEU A 105 -17.09 -1.64 -8.72
N GLU A 106 -15.77 -1.74 -8.86
CA GLU A 106 -14.83 -1.10 -7.93
C GLU A 106 -14.83 0.41 -8.19
N ALA A 107 -15.71 1.17 -7.52
CA ALA A 107 -15.93 2.58 -7.82
C ALA A 107 -14.69 3.45 -7.60
N ARG A 108 -13.76 3.03 -6.73
CA ARG A 108 -12.45 3.69 -6.53
C ARG A 108 -11.44 3.38 -7.62
N GLY A 109 -11.56 2.23 -8.29
CA GLY A 109 -10.64 1.77 -9.33
C GLY A 109 -11.12 2.02 -10.76
N VAL A 110 -12.42 2.27 -10.95
CA VAL A 110 -13.02 2.57 -12.25
C VAL A 110 -13.13 4.08 -12.46
N SER A 111 -12.73 4.58 -13.63
CA SER A 111 -12.96 5.99 -13.95
C SER A 111 -14.45 6.25 -14.18
N LEU A 112 -14.92 7.42 -13.77
CA LEU A 112 -16.32 7.83 -14.00
C LEU A 112 -16.67 7.83 -15.50
N ALA A 113 -15.70 8.19 -16.35
CA ALA A 113 -15.86 8.15 -17.80
C ALA A 113 -16.12 6.73 -18.30
N PHE A 114 -15.31 5.75 -17.85
CA PHE A 114 -15.49 4.36 -18.23
C PHE A 114 -16.79 3.78 -17.69
N ALA A 115 -17.15 4.05 -16.43
CA ALA A 115 -18.41 3.58 -15.85
C ALA A 115 -19.64 4.12 -16.59
N ARG A 116 -19.62 5.39 -17.01
CA ARG A 116 -20.68 5.99 -17.85
C ARG A 116 -20.75 5.37 -19.23
N ALA A 117 -19.60 5.16 -19.88
CA ALA A 117 -19.56 4.49 -21.18
C ALA A 117 -20.10 3.06 -21.10
N LEU A 118 -19.78 2.34 -20.01
CA LEU A 118 -20.29 1.00 -19.74
C LEU A 118 -21.82 1.00 -19.58
N ASP A 119 -22.36 1.93 -18.78
CA ASP A 119 -23.80 2.09 -18.57
C ASP A 119 -24.56 2.51 -19.84
N GLN A 120 -23.95 3.36 -20.67
CA GLN A 120 -24.54 3.86 -21.92
C GLN A 120 -24.43 2.88 -23.09
N ALA A 121 -23.62 1.82 -22.98
CA ALA A 121 -23.40 0.84 -24.04
C ALA A 121 -24.67 0.04 -24.41
N GLY A 122 -25.69 0.04 -23.55
CA GLY A 122 -27.04 -0.43 -23.88
C GLY A 122 -27.78 -1.03 -22.69
N ALA A 123 -28.99 -1.55 -22.92
CA ALA A 123 -29.74 -2.26 -21.88
C ALA A 123 -29.01 -3.55 -21.45
N GLY A 124 -29.14 -3.91 -20.17
CA GLY A 124 -28.49 -5.10 -19.63
C GLY A 124 -28.33 -5.06 -18.11
N PRO A 125 -27.11 -5.28 -17.59
CA PRO A 125 -26.86 -5.30 -16.15
C PRO A 125 -27.06 -3.91 -15.52
N ARG A 126 -27.53 -3.92 -14.27
CA ARG A 126 -27.48 -2.76 -13.37
C ARG A 126 -26.12 -2.74 -12.69
N PHE A 127 -25.40 -1.64 -12.88
CA PHE A 127 -24.12 -1.40 -12.22
C PHE A 127 -24.31 -0.73 -10.86
N GLU A 128 -23.55 -1.18 -9.85
CA GLU A 128 -23.51 -0.55 -8.54
C GLU A 128 -22.11 -0.60 -7.91
N ALA A 129 -21.80 0.37 -7.04
CA ALA A 129 -20.53 0.39 -6.33
C ALA A 129 -20.42 -0.82 -5.39
N ALA A 130 -19.29 -1.52 -5.46
CA ALA A 130 -19.04 -2.75 -4.72
C ALA A 130 -17.63 -2.78 -4.09
N ASP A 131 -17.07 -1.61 -3.78
CA ASP A 131 -15.79 -1.48 -3.12
C ASP A 131 -15.73 -2.25 -1.79
N GLY A 132 -14.50 -2.58 -1.40
CA GLY A 132 -14.20 -3.28 -0.16
C GLY A 132 -14.24 -4.79 -0.31
N LEU A 133 -14.89 -5.37 -1.33
CA LEU A 133 -15.02 -6.83 -1.40
C LEU A 133 -13.66 -7.54 -1.51
N VAL A 134 -12.76 -7.04 -2.35
CA VAL A 134 -11.43 -7.63 -2.53
C VAL A 134 -10.45 -7.11 -1.47
N GLU A 135 -10.57 -5.84 -1.08
CA GLU A 135 -9.72 -5.21 -0.07
C GLU A 135 -9.87 -5.88 1.30
N HIS A 136 -11.07 -6.33 1.67
CA HIS A 136 -11.26 -7.08 2.91
C HIS A 136 -10.56 -8.45 2.87
N LEU A 137 -10.43 -9.08 1.70
CA LEU A 137 -9.66 -10.32 1.56
C LEU A 137 -8.16 -10.04 1.64
N ARG A 138 -7.69 -8.99 0.97
CA ARG A 138 -6.28 -8.57 0.99
C ARG A 138 -5.81 -8.13 2.37
N ARG A 139 -6.72 -7.63 3.21
CA ARG A 139 -6.41 -7.15 4.56
C ARG A 139 -5.73 -8.22 5.42
N ILE A 140 -6.14 -9.48 5.26
CA ILE A 140 -5.61 -10.61 6.03
C ILE A 140 -4.63 -11.37 5.15
N LYS A 141 -3.34 -11.29 5.48
CA LYS A 141 -2.27 -11.90 4.70
C LYS A 141 -2.24 -13.42 4.86
N GLU A 142 -2.21 -14.11 3.73
CA GLU A 142 -1.92 -15.55 3.67
C GLU A 142 -0.42 -15.79 3.91
N PRO A 143 -0.02 -17.00 4.37
CA PRO A 143 1.38 -17.29 4.71
C PRO A 143 2.40 -16.98 3.60
N CYS A 144 2.03 -17.17 2.33
CA CYS A 144 2.92 -16.83 1.21
C CYS A 144 3.08 -15.32 1.01
N GLU A 145 2.06 -14.52 1.35
CA GLU A 145 2.09 -13.06 1.29
C GLU A 145 2.97 -12.52 2.42
N ILE A 146 2.83 -13.08 3.63
CA ILE A 146 3.68 -12.76 4.78
C ILE A 146 5.15 -13.05 4.44
N ALA A 147 5.45 -14.21 3.87
CA ALA A 147 6.82 -14.56 3.49
C ALA A 147 7.41 -13.59 2.44
N ALA A 148 6.60 -13.10 1.51
CA ALA A 148 7.03 -12.10 0.52
C ALA A 148 7.26 -10.72 1.16
N LEU A 149 6.38 -10.30 2.07
CA LEU A 149 6.55 -9.09 2.88
C LEU A 149 7.84 -9.17 3.70
N GLU A 150 8.11 -10.28 4.39
CA GLU A 150 9.34 -10.49 5.17
C GLU A 150 10.60 -10.33 4.31
N ARG A 151 10.60 -10.83 3.06
CA ARG A 151 11.71 -10.62 2.14
C ARG A 151 11.86 -9.15 1.72
N SER A 152 10.74 -8.46 1.46
CA SER A 152 10.74 -7.04 1.13
C SER A 152 11.28 -6.19 2.28
N PHE A 153 10.81 -6.43 3.51
CA PHE A 153 11.26 -5.75 4.72
C PHE A 153 12.72 -6.09 5.08
N ALA A 154 13.16 -7.33 4.89
CA ALA A 154 14.57 -7.68 5.09
C ALA A 154 15.50 -6.87 4.17
N LEU A 155 15.09 -6.63 2.92
CA LEU A 155 15.85 -5.78 2.01
C LEU A 155 15.81 -4.31 2.44
N ASN A 156 14.66 -3.79 2.86
CA ASN A 156 14.54 -2.43 3.36
C ASN A 156 15.38 -2.18 4.63
N HIS A 157 15.39 -3.13 5.56
CA HIS A 157 16.27 -3.08 6.74
C HIS A 157 17.76 -3.05 6.36
N LYS A 158 18.17 -3.85 5.38
CA LYS A 158 19.55 -3.84 4.86
C LYS A 158 19.89 -2.48 4.25
N LEU A 159 18.96 -1.86 3.54
CA LEU A 159 19.11 -0.52 2.98
C LEU A 159 19.29 0.52 4.09
N LEU A 160 18.45 0.54 5.12
CA LEU A 160 18.58 1.51 6.21
C LEU A 160 19.88 1.35 7.01
N GLN A 161 20.39 0.14 7.18
CA GLN A 161 21.72 -0.07 7.76
C GLN A 161 22.84 0.48 6.88
N TRP A 162 22.73 0.30 5.56
CA TRP A 162 23.71 0.80 4.60
C TRP A 162 23.69 2.33 4.47
N VAL A 163 22.50 2.94 4.49
CA VAL A 163 22.33 4.37 4.22
C VAL A 163 22.89 5.26 5.32
N GLU A 164 23.00 4.76 6.57
CA GLU A 164 23.67 5.48 7.66
C GLU A 164 25.11 5.86 7.26
N GLY A 165 25.83 4.95 6.60
CA GLY A 165 27.17 5.20 6.09
C GLY A 165 27.22 6.05 4.82
N GLN A 166 26.09 6.58 4.34
CA GLN A 166 26.00 7.42 3.15
C GLN A 166 25.74 8.90 3.47
N LEU A 167 25.48 9.22 4.74
CA LEU A 167 25.13 10.57 5.23
C LEU A 167 26.36 11.48 5.38
N GLU A 168 27.11 11.64 4.30
CA GLU A 168 28.34 12.43 4.25
C GLU A 168 28.06 13.91 3.95
N PRO A 169 28.75 14.86 4.61
CA PRO A 169 28.61 16.28 4.31
C PRO A 169 28.82 16.61 2.82
N GLY A 170 27.96 17.47 2.29
CA GLY A 170 27.98 17.92 0.90
C GLY A 170 27.12 17.08 -0.06
N ARG A 171 26.71 15.88 0.32
CA ARG A 171 25.83 15.05 -0.49
C ARG A 171 24.39 15.55 -0.45
N THR A 172 23.74 15.69 -1.61
CA THR A 172 22.37 16.22 -1.69
C THR A 172 21.31 15.14 -1.42
N GLU A 173 20.09 15.58 -1.07
CA GLU A 173 18.92 14.71 -0.99
C GLU A 173 18.69 13.91 -2.27
N LYS A 174 18.83 14.52 -3.45
CA LYS A 174 18.73 13.84 -4.75
C LYS A 174 19.79 12.77 -4.95
N GLU A 175 21.04 13.05 -4.61
CA GLU A 175 22.15 12.09 -4.72
C GLU A 175 21.98 10.90 -3.77
N LEU A 176 21.46 11.15 -2.58
CA LEU A 176 21.08 10.10 -1.62
C LEU A 176 19.91 9.28 -2.16
N SER A 177 18.85 9.93 -2.62
CA SER A 177 17.66 9.27 -3.17
C SER A 177 18.01 8.36 -4.36
N TRP A 178 18.87 8.83 -5.27
CA TRP A 178 19.35 8.01 -6.39
C TRP A 178 20.16 6.80 -5.92
N ALA A 179 21.03 6.98 -4.94
CA ALA A 179 21.83 5.88 -4.43
C ALA A 179 21.01 4.83 -3.68
N ILE A 180 19.95 5.24 -2.98
CA ILE A 180 18.96 4.35 -2.37
C ILE A 180 18.25 3.52 -3.46
N GLU A 181 17.77 4.16 -4.53
CA GLU A 181 17.12 3.43 -5.62
C GLU A 181 18.07 2.43 -6.26
N ARG A 182 19.31 2.85 -6.56
CA ARG A 182 20.33 1.95 -7.09
C ARG A 182 20.58 0.77 -6.16
N PHE A 183 20.72 1.02 -4.85
CA PHE A 183 20.90 -0.05 -3.86
C PHE A 183 19.77 -1.09 -3.94
N PHE A 184 18.51 -0.65 -3.96
CA PHE A 184 17.38 -1.56 -4.04
C PHE A 184 17.41 -2.41 -5.31
N ARG A 185 17.62 -1.79 -6.47
CA ARG A 185 17.69 -2.48 -7.77
C ARG A 185 18.82 -3.52 -7.80
N GLU A 186 20.00 -3.14 -7.33
CA GLU A 186 21.19 -4.01 -7.30
C GLU A 186 21.08 -5.16 -6.29
N ASN A 187 20.19 -5.05 -5.29
CA ASN A 187 19.97 -6.06 -4.26
C ASN A 187 18.66 -6.86 -4.45
N GLY A 188 18.04 -6.79 -5.64
CA GLY A 188 16.96 -7.69 -6.05
C GLY A 188 15.54 -7.14 -5.89
N ALA A 189 15.36 -5.85 -5.61
CA ALA A 189 14.03 -5.24 -5.71
C ALA A 189 13.58 -5.16 -7.17
N GLY A 190 12.32 -5.54 -7.42
CA GLY A 190 11.70 -5.39 -8.73
C GLY A 190 11.41 -3.93 -9.07
N GLU A 191 11.14 -3.11 -8.05
CA GLU A 191 10.93 -1.66 -8.14
C GLU A 191 10.91 -1.01 -6.74
N LEU A 192 10.81 0.31 -6.71
CA LEU A 192 10.47 1.05 -5.49
C LEU A 192 8.99 0.85 -5.17
N ALA A 193 8.63 0.81 -3.88
CA ALA A 193 7.24 0.77 -3.46
C ALA A 193 6.55 2.13 -3.67
N PHE A 194 7.31 3.22 -3.56
CA PHE A 194 6.88 4.61 -3.76
C PHE A 194 8.11 5.48 -4.03
N ALA A 195 7.92 6.74 -4.41
CA ALA A 195 9.03 7.68 -4.60
C ALA A 195 9.73 7.96 -3.26
N ASN A 196 11.03 7.72 -3.19
CA ASN A 196 11.82 7.94 -1.97
C ASN A 196 11.65 9.37 -1.44
N ILE A 197 11.52 9.47 -0.13
CA ILE A 197 11.59 10.73 0.60
C ILE A 197 12.96 10.78 1.27
N VAL A 198 13.74 11.79 0.94
CA VAL A 198 15.01 12.12 1.59
C VAL A 198 14.97 13.61 1.88
N ALA A 199 15.06 13.97 3.15
CA ALA A 199 14.84 15.32 3.61
C ALA A 199 15.87 15.72 4.66
N VAL A 200 16.68 16.74 4.37
CA VAL A 200 17.76 17.24 5.21
C VAL A 200 17.30 18.49 5.96
N GLY A 201 17.63 18.58 7.25
CA GLY A 201 17.39 19.78 8.04
C GLY A 201 15.91 20.18 8.06
N ARG A 202 15.62 21.41 7.61
CA ARG A 202 14.26 21.96 7.60
C ARG A 202 13.33 21.26 6.62
N ASN A 203 13.85 20.64 5.55
CA ASN A 203 13.03 19.89 4.61
C ASN A 203 12.38 18.68 5.29
N ALA A 204 13.01 18.11 6.33
CA ALA A 204 12.43 17.03 7.15
C ALA A 204 11.14 17.42 7.89
N ALA A 205 10.78 18.72 7.93
CA ALA A 205 9.49 19.17 8.44
C ALA A 205 8.32 18.89 7.46
N LEU A 206 8.59 18.46 6.22
CA LEU A 206 7.57 18.09 5.24
C LEU A 206 7.38 16.57 5.26
N PRO A 207 6.22 16.04 5.68
CA PRO A 207 6.00 14.59 5.72
C PRO A 207 6.16 13.89 4.38
N HIS A 208 5.89 14.62 3.27
CA HIS A 208 6.03 14.20 1.88
C HIS A 208 7.07 15.04 1.12
N ALA A 209 8.22 15.30 1.76
CA ALA A 209 9.33 16.02 1.12
C ALA A 209 9.73 15.35 -0.21
N ILE A 210 9.94 16.17 -1.24
CA ILE A 210 10.51 15.72 -2.50
C ILE A 210 12.02 15.97 -2.43
N PRO A 211 12.87 14.96 -2.65
CA PRO A 211 14.32 15.14 -2.62
C PRO A 211 14.79 16.27 -3.56
N GLY A 212 15.46 17.26 -2.98
CA GLY A 212 15.95 18.47 -3.62
C GLY A 212 17.47 18.58 -3.64
N GLU A 213 17.95 19.82 -3.65
CA GLU A 213 19.38 20.16 -3.66
C GLU A 213 19.94 20.43 -2.25
N ASP A 214 19.11 20.34 -1.20
CA ASP A 214 19.57 20.50 0.18
C ASP A 214 20.62 19.42 0.48
N ALA A 215 21.76 19.86 1.00
CA ALA A 215 22.92 19.01 1.24
C ALA A 215 23.03 18.64 2.72
N VAL A 216 23.44 17.41 2.98
CA VAL A 216 23.84 16.97 4.32
C VAL A 216 24.95 17.90 4.82
N THR A 217 24.82 18.37 6.05
CA THR A 217 25.82 19.20 6.73
C THR A 217 26.55 18.39 7.79
N GLU A 218 27.61 18.94 8.38
CA GLU A 218 28.35 18.31 9.48
C GLU A 218 27.45 17.84 10.64
N ASN A 219 26.35 18.55 10.90
CA ASN A 219 25.43 18.28 12.00
C ASN A 219 23.98 18.65 11.62
N CYS A 220 23.22 17.68 11.11
CA CYS A 220 21.81 17.89 10.76
C CYS A 220 20.96 16.62 10.83
N PRO A 221 19.63 16.75 11.02
CA PRO A 221 18.73 15.63 10.82
C PRO A 221 18.61 15.28 9.33
N VAL A 222 18.47 13.98 9.04
CA VAL A 222 18.16 13.46 7.71
C VAL A 222 17.02 12.46 7.85
N LEU A 223 15.83 12.83 7.38
CA LEU A 223 14.67 11.94 7.30
C LEU A 223 14.74 11.16 5.99
N ILE A 224 14.70 9.82 6.10
CA ILE A 224 14.67 8.89 4.98
C ILE A 224 13.44 8.02 5.15
N ASP A 225 12.54 8.08 4.18
CA ASP A 225 11.33 7.26 4.10
C ASP A 225 11.23 6.61 2.72
N VAL A 226 11.31 5.29 2.74
CA VAL A 226 11.71 4.46 1.61
C VAL A 226 11.07 3.09 1.71
N GLY A 227 10.81 2.50 0.54
CA GLY A 227 10.23 1.18 0.43
C GLY A 227 10.58 0.56 -0.91
N CYS A 228 10.69 -0.77 -0.94
CA CYS A 228 10.91 -1.52 -2.16
C CYS A 228 9.84 -2.58 -2.38
N ARG A 229 9.75 -3.10 -3.60
CA ARG A 229 8.91 -4.23 -3.95
C ARG A 229 9.75 -5.47 -4.22
N VAL A 230 9.52 -6.53 -3.44
CA VAL A 230 10.11 -7.86 -3.64
C VAL A 230 8.97 -8.86 -3.78
N ASP A 231 9.04 -9.72 -4.80
CA ASP A 231 7.99 -10.72 -5.11
C ASP A 231 6.58 -10.14 -5.13
N ALA A 232 6.43 -8.95 -5.70
CA ALA A 232 5.19 -8.17 -5.78
C ALA A 232 4.70 -7.50 -4.47
N TYR A 233 5.37 -7.63 -3.33
CA TYR A 233 4.95 -7.02 -2.06
C TYR A 233 5.83 -5.84 -1.63
N CYS A 234 5.18 -4.76 -1.19
CA CYS A 234 5.83 -3.55 -0.73
C CYS A 234 6.40 -3.71 0.69
N SER A 235 7.50 -3.03 0.94
CA SER A 235 7.94 -2.62 2.27
C SER A 235 7.79 -1.12 2.42
N ASP A 236 7.76 -0.65 3.66
CA ASP A 236 7.64 0.76 4.00
C ASP A 236 8.33 1.06 5.34
N GLN A 237 9.29 1.97 5.33
CA GLN A 237 10.07 2.27 6.53
C GLN A 237 10.71 3.65 6.51
N THR A 238 10.37 4.43 7.53
CA THR A 238 10.97 5.73 7.83
C THR A 238 11.94 5.68 8.99
N ARG A 239 13.10 6.33 8.83
CA ARG A 239 14.02 6.71 9.92
C ARG A 239 14.42 8.17 9.77
N THR A 240 14.52 8.88 10.89
CA THR A 240 15.25 10.15 10.93
C THR A 240 16.59 9.95 11.63
N PHE A 241 17.66 10.08 10.86
CA PHE A 241 19.03 9.99 11.31
C PHE A 241 19.55 11.36 11.74
N TRP A 242 20.66 11.35 12.47
CA TRP A 242 21.48 12.53 12.67
C TRP A 242 22.82 12.31 11.96
N ALA A 243 23.15 13.15 10.99
CA ALA A 243 24.50 13.20 10.42
C ALA A 243 25.41 13.98 11.37
N GLY A 244 26.57 13.42 11.74
CA GLY A 244 27.50 13.98 12.72
C GLY A 244 27.40 13.36 14.12
N ASP A 245 28.15 13.91 15.08
CA ASP A 245 28.30 13.38 16.45
C ASP A 245 27.67 14.27 17.54
N ALA A 246 27.11 15.43 17.17
CA ALA A 246 26.55 16.41 18.08
C ALA A 246 25.04 16.64 17.86
N PRO A 247 24.15 15.65 18.15
CA PRO A 247 22.71 15.81 17.95
C PRO A 247 22.13 16.96 18.76
N ALA A 248 21.41 17.86 18.10
CA ALA A 248 20.77 19.01 18.73
C ALA A 248 19.78 18.57 19.84
N PRO A 249 19.65 19.33 20.94
CA PRO A 249 18.69 19.02 22.01
C PRO A 249 17.24 18.84 21.51
N GLU A 250 16.81 19.66 20.56
CA GLU A 250 15.47 19.61 19.94
C GLU A 250 15.24 18.28 19.23
N PHE A 251 16.23 17.81 18.45
CA PHE A 251 16.17 16.51 17.78
C PHE A 251 16.06 15.37 18.77
N ARG A 252 16.92 15.34 19.81
CA ARG A 252 16.90 14.26 20.82
C ARG A 252 15.57 14.19 21.56
N ARG A 253 15.03 15.34 21.98
CA ARG A 253 13.72 15.42 22.65
C ARG A 253 12.59 14.94 21.74
N THR A 254 12.60 15.35 20.47
CA THR A 254 11.57 14.98 19.49
C THR A 254 11.62 13.49 19.18
N LEU A 255 12.83 12.93 18.95
CA LEU A 255 13.01 11.50 18.72
C LEU A 255 12.55 10.65 19.91
N ALA A 256 12.84 11.09 21.14
CA ALA A 256 12.38 10.40 22.34
C ALA A 256 10.84 10.36 22.42
N LEU A 257 10.16 11.49 22.18
CA LEU A 257 8.69 11.56 22.17
C LEU A 257 8.07 10.70 21.06
N VAL A 258 8.63 10.75 19.85
CA VAL A 258 8.16 9.95 18.71
C VAL A 258 8.28 8.45 19.02
N ARG A 259 9.42 8.01 19.59
CA ARG A 259 9.60 6.61 20.00
C ARG A 259 8.68 6.22 21.15
N GLU A 260 8.46 7.09 22.13
CA GLU A 260 7.51 6.86 23.23
C GLU A 260 6.08 6.68 22.69
N ALA A 261 5.64 7.52 21.76
CA ALA A 261 4.33 7.41 21.11
C ALA A 261 4.18 6.10 20.32
N GLN A 262 5.21 5.71 19.57
CA GLN A 262 5.21 4.45 18.82
C GLN A 262 5.11 3.25 19.77
N GLU A 263 5.92 3.23 20.82
CA GLU A 263 5.97 2.15 21.80
C GLU A 263 4.64 2.05 22.59
N ALA A 264 4.02 3.18 22.92
CA ALA A 264 2.72 3.24 23.58
C ALA A 264 1.62 2.55 22.78
N ALA A 265 1.62 2.74 21.45
CA ALA A 265 0.72 2.04 20.55
C ALA A 265 1.07 0.54 20.46
N LEU A 266 2.31 0.21 20.10
CA LEU A 266 2.77 -1.16 19.88
C LEU A 266 2.53 -2.09 21.07
N LYS A 267 2.79 -1.62 22.30
CA LYS A 267 2.57 -2.40 23.54
C LYS A 267 1.12 -2.84 23.76
N LYS A 268 0.17 -2.14 23.16
CA LYS A 268 -1.27 -2.41 23.31
C LYS A 268 -1.87 -3.14 22.13
N MET A 269 -1.24 -3.05 20.95
CA MET A 269 -1.72 -3.70 19.73
C MET A 269 -1.83 -5.21 19.91
N ARG A 270 -3.05 -5.70 19.69
CA ARG A 270 -3.45 -7.11 19.70
C ARG A 270 -4.79 -7.27 18.99
N PRO A 271 -5.16 -8.48 18.58
CA PRO A 271 -6.48 -8.75 18.03
C PRO A 271 -7.62 -8.17 18.89
N GLY A 272 -8.61 -7.57 18.23
CA GLY A 272 -9.78 -6.96 18.86
C GLY A 272 -9.60 -5.51 19.34
N LEU A 273 -8.37 -4.98 19.40
CA LEU A 273 -8.18 -3.56 19.70
C LEU A 273 -8.72 -2.69 18.57
N SER A 274 -9.44 -1.61 18.89
CA SER A 274 -9.95 -0.69 17.87
C SER A 274 -8.82 -0.01 17.11
N LEU A 275 -8.92 0.04 15.77
CA LEU A 275 -7.92 0.71 14.92
C LEU A 275 -7.77 2.20 15.27
N ARG A 276 -8.86 2.85 15.70
CA ARG A 276 -8.86 4.24 16.15
C ARG A 276 -8.20 4.40 17.53
N GLU A 277 -8.34 3.40 18.39
CA GLU A 277 -7.69 3.39 19.70
C GLU A 277 -6.17 3.27 19.56
N VAL A 278 -5.66 2.51 18.59
CA VAL A 278 -4.21 2.47 18.28
C VAL A 278 -3.67 3.87 17.99
N TYR A 279 -4.37 4.64 17.13
CA TYR A 279 -4.04 6.04 16.87
C TYR A 279 -4.08 6.90 18.14
N ALA A 280 -5.14 6.77 18.95
CA ALA A 280 -5.33 7.56 20.16
C ALA A 280 -4.22 7.33 21.20
N LEU A 281 -3.71 6.10 21.31
CA LEU A 281 -2.62 5.76 22.24
C LEU A 281 -1.32 6.51 21.91
N ALA A 282 -0.95 6.59 20.63
CA ALA A 282 0.21 7.37 20.21
C ALA A 282 -0.03 8.88 20.39
N ARG A 283 -1.20 9.38 19.96
CA ARG A 283 -1.55 10.80 20.07
C ARG A 283 -1.56 11.30 21.53
N ALA A 284 -2.03 10.49 22.47
CA ALA A 284 -2.07 10.84 23.89
C ALA A 284 -0.70 11.18 24.48
N VAL A 285 0.38 10.55 23.99
CA VAL A 285 1.76 10.90 24.38
C VAL A 285 2.09 12.34 23.96
N PHE A 286 1.74 12.72 22.73
CA PHE A 286 1.97 14.08 22.24
C PHE A 286 1.07 15.12 22.91
N GLU A 287 -0.17 14.77 23.24
CA GLU A 287 -1.09 15.66 23.99
C GLU A 287 -0.55 15.96 25.39
N LYS A 288 -0.07 14.93 26.10
CA LYS A 288 0.57 15.08 27.42
C LYS A 288 1.82 15.95 27.37
N ALA A 289 2.58 15.88 26.26
CA ALA A 289 3.76 16.70 26.03
C ALA A 289 3.44 18.11 25.48
N GLY A 290 2.18 18.41 25.17
CA GLY A 290 1.76 19.72 24.64
C GLY A 290 2.15 19.97 23.18
N VAL A 291 2.43 18.91 22.40
CA VAL A 291 2.94 19.01 21.01
C VAL A 291 2.07 18.27 19.98
N ALA A 292 0.86 17.84 20.35
CA ALA A 292 -0.03 17.06 19.48
C ALA A 292 -0.35 17.73 18.13
N GLU A 293 -0.37 19.06 18.07
CA GLU A 293 -0.63 19.79 16.81
C GLU A 293 0.50 19.66 15.79
N ALA A 294 1.70 19.24 16.21
CA ALA A 294 2.81 18.93 15.29
C ALA A 294 2.71 17.52 14.67
N PHE A 295 1.74 16.70 15.09
CA PHE A 295 1.43 15.40 14.50
C PHE A 295 0.18 15.51 13.60
N THR A 296 0.40 15.58 12.29
CA THR A 296 -0.59 16.06 11.31
C THR A 296 -1.20 14.98 10.41
N HIS A 297 -0.82 13.72 10.58
CA HIS A 297 -1.28 12.59 9.75
C HIS A 297 -1.85 11.43 10.59
N GLY A 298 -2.27 10.35 9.93
CA GLY A 298 -2.62 9.10 10.60
C GLY A 298 -1.41 8.44 11.26
N LEU A 299 -1.63 7.47 12.13
CA LEU A 299 -0.54 6.71 12.76
C LEU A 299 0.03 5.63 11.83
N GLY A 300 -0.75 5.21 10.83
CA GLY A 300 -0.30 4.25 9.83
C GLY A 300 -1.40 3.72 8.92
N HIS A 301 -1.03 2.76 8.08
CA HIS A 301 -1.85 2.14 7.05
C HIS A 301 -1.44 0.68 6.83
N GLY A 302 -2.28 -0.07 6.11
CA GLY A 302 -1.97 -1.42 5.70
C GLY A 302 -0.90 -1.42 4.61
N VAL A 303 -0.08 -2.46 4.59
CA VAL A 303 0.97 -2.69 3.57
C VAL A 303 0.78 -4.08 2.97
N GLY A 304 0.92 -4.18 1.64
CA GLY A 304 0.73 -5.45 0.94
C GLY A 304 1.20 -5.38 -0.51
N LEU A 305 0.26 -5.64 -1.43
CA LEU A 305 0.51 -5.41 -2.86
C LEU A 305 0.58 -3.93 -3.18
N GLU A 306 0.04 -3.07 -2.32
CA GLU A 306 0.17 -1.62 -2.40
C GLU A 306 0.87 -1.13 -1.13
N THR A 307 1.59 -0.02 -1.23
CA THR A 307 2.19 0.65 -0.06
C THR A 307 1.10 1.12 0.90
N HIS A 308 0.03 1.71 0.36
CA HIS A 308 -1.15 2.11 1.13
C HIS A 308 -2.34 1.22 0.79
N GLU A 309 -2.74 0.36 1.74
CA GLU A 309 -3.97 -0.41 1.67
C GLU A 309 -4.69 -0.45 3.04
N ALA A 310 -5.85 -1.10 3.11
CA ALA A 310 -6.60 -1.21 4.35
C ALA A 310 -5.92 -2.18 5.34
N PRO A 311 -6.03 -1.95 6.66
CA PRO A 311 -6.76 -0.86 7.31
C PRO A 311 -5.92 0.42 7.48
N SER A 312 -6.56 1.55 7.80
CA SER A 312 -5.86 2.75 8.28
C SER A 312 -5.89 2.80 9.82
N LEU A 313 -4.82 3.31 10.43
CA LEU A 313 -4.75 3.67 11.85
C LEU A 313 -4.89 5.19 11.97
N SER A 314 -6.14 5.67 12.06
CA SER A 314 -6.44 7.11 12.04
C SER A 314 -7.61 7.46 12.96
N PRO A 315 -7.87 8.75 13.26
CA PRO A 315 -9.00 9.16 14.10
C PRO A 315 -10.36 8.71 13.54
N ARG A 316 -10.43 8.44 12.24
CA ARG A 316 -11.65 8.06 11.52
C ARG A 316 -11.71 6.57 11.21
N ALA A 317 -10.73 5.78 11.65
CA ALA A 317 -10.69 4.36 11.39
C ALA A 317 -11.90 3.64 12.02
N GLU A 318 -12.34 2.60 11.34
CA GLU A 318 -13.45 1.71 11.73
C GLU A 318 -12.96 0.27 11.75
N GLY A 319 -13.47 -0.52 12.68
CA GLY A 319 -13.06 -1.90 12.88
C GLY A 319 -11.98 -2.08 13.94
N VAL A 320 -11.44 -3.29 13.98
CA VAL A 320 -10.47 -3.76 14.98
C VAL A 320 -9.27 -4.40 14.29
N LEU A 321 -8.15 -4.51 15.00
CA LEU A 321 -7.03 -5.33 14.57
C LEU A 321 -7.45 -6.80 14.53
N GLU A 322 -7.07 -7.51 13.47
CA GLU A 322 -7.32 -8.95 13.29
C GLU A 322 -5.99 -9.65 12.96
N PRO A 323 -5.81 -10.92 13.37
CA PRO A 323 -4.64 -11.70 13.01
C PRO A 323 -4.41 -11.73 11.49
N GLY A 324 -3.15 -11.58 11.07
CA GLY A 324 -2.78 -11.54 9.66
C GLY A 324 -2.85 -10.15 9.03
N MET A 325 -3.31 -9.11 9.74
CA MET A 325 -3.13 -7.73 9.27
C MET A 325 -1.67 -7.32 9.32
N VAL A 326 -1.21 -6.56 8.32
CA VAL A 326 0.12 -5.94 8.29
C VAL A 326 -0.05 -4.43 8.17
N VAL A 327 0.43 -3.68 9.15
CA VAL A 327 0.21 -2.22 9.25
C VAL A 327 1.46 -1.47 9.68
N THR A 328 1.65 -0.25 9.17
CA THR A 328 2.66 0.70 9.64
C THR A 328 2.26 1.30 10.99
N VAL A 329 3.25 1.67 11.79
CA VAL A 329 3.14 2.43 13.04
C VAL A 329 4.24 3.48 13.02
N GLU A 330 3.89 4.66 12.52
CA GLU A 330 4.82 5.68 12.01
C GLU A 330 4.54 7.08 12.59
N PRO A 331 4.50 7.27 13.92
CA PRO A 331 4.30 8.59 14.48
C PRO A 331 5.41 9.55 14.03
N GLY A 332 5.05 10.83 13.84
CA GLY A 332 5.99 11.87 13.46
C GLY A 332 5.63 13.23 14.04
N LEU A 333 6.65 14.05 14.31
CA LEU A 333 6.51 15.44 14.76
C LEU A 333 7.29 16.35 13.83
N TYR A 334 6.64 17.40 13.33
CA TYR A 334 7.17 18.26 12.27
C TYR A 334 7.16 19.74 12.67
N TYR A 335 8.30 20.40 12.52
CA TYR A 335 8.51 21.79 12.92
C TYR A 335 9.24 22.58 11.82
N SER A 336 8.55 23.52 11.18
CA SER A 336 9.08 24.34 10.07
C SER A 336 10.36 25.13 10.40
N ALA A 337 10.61 25.36 11.69
CA ALA A 337 11.78 26.07 12.20
C ALA A 337 13.08 25.27 12.03
N TRP A 338 13.05 23.94 12.21
CA TRP A 338 14.29 23.15 12.28
C TRP A 338 14.24 21.80 11.56
N GLY A 339 13.07 21.18 11.38
CA GLY A 339 12.93 19.87 10.75
C GLY A 339 11.81 19.03 11.36
N GLY A 340 11.88 17.71 11.14
CA GLY A 340 10.91 16.76 11.67
C GLY A 340 11.55 15.42 11.96
N VAL A 341 10.88 14.61 12.77
CA VAL A 341 11.28 13.24 13.09
C VAL A 341 10.10 12.32 12.88
N ARG A 342 10.29 11.26 12.09
CA ARG A 342 9.37 10.14 11.95
C ARG A 342 10.14 8.84 12.21
N TRP A 343 9.50 7.93 12.94
CA TRP A 343 10.09 6.63 13.25
C TRP A 343 9.05 5.55 13.06
N GLU A 344 9.33 4.62 12.15
CA GLU A 344 8.34 3.68 11.65
C GLU A 344 8.70 2.22 11.87
N TYR A 345 7.71 1.43 12.27
CA TYR A 345 7.77 -0.02 12.16
C TYR A 345 6.55 -0.47 11.40
N THR A 346 6.73 -1.46 10.54
CA THR A 346 5.60 -2.24 10.04
C THR A 346 5.48 -3.50 10.89
N VAL A 347 4.26 -3.82 11.28
CA VAL A 347 3.99 -4.96 12.16
C VAL A 347 2.94 -5.90 11.57
N LEU A 348 3.18 -7.19 11.76
CA LEU A 348 2.20 -8.25 11.59
C LEU A 348 1.41 -8.42 12.89
N VAL A 349 0.08 -8.38 12.80
CA VAL A 349 -0.80 -8.72 13.91
C VAL A 349 -0.88 -10.25 14.03
N GLU A 350 -0.51 -10.76 15.20
CA GLU A 350 -0.55 -12.19 15.54
C GLU A 350 -1.54 -12.41 16.71
N GLU A 351 -1.88 -13.66 17.01
CA GLU A 351 -2.84 -13.99 18.08
C GLU A 351 -2.44 -13.41 19.45
N GLY A 352 -1.13 -13.34 19.73
CA GLY A 352 -0.58 -12.86 21.01
C GLY A 352 -0.24 -11.37 21.07
N GLY A 353 -0.36 -10.63 19.97
CA GLY A 353 0.10 -9.24 19.89
C GLY A 353 0.56 -8.86 18.49
N VAL A 354 1.73 -8.26 18.38
CA VAL A 354 2.31 -7.85 17.10
C VAL A 354 3.77 -8.25 17.00
N ARG A 355 4.23 -8.55 15.78
CA ARG A 355 5.63 -8.80 15.44
C ARG A 355 6.09 -7.77 14.42
N ILE A 356 7.23 -7.15 14.67
CA ILE A 356 7.87 -6.26 13.68
C ILE A 356 8.36 -7.12 12.52
N LEU A 357 8.00 -6.74 11.29
CA LEU A 357 8.46 -7.35 10.05
C LEU A 357 9.79 -6.78 9.62
#